data_AF-A0A926YLR3-F1
#
_entry.id   AF-A0A926YLR3-F1
#
_cell.length_a   1.000
_cell.length_b   1.000
_cell.length_c   1.000
_cell.angle_alpha   90.00
_cell.angle_beta   90.00
_cell.angle_gamma   90.00
#
_symmetry.space_group_name_H-M   'P 1'
#
loop_
_entity.id
_entity.type
_entity.pdbx_description
1 polymer ?
#
loop_
_entity_poly.entity_id
_entity_poly.type
_entity_poly.pdbx_seq_one_letter_code
_entity_poly.pdbx_strand_id
1 'polypeptide(L)'
;MPKKTLLTNTTCEENGSSSQLVVLLHAYTHTSQQIDEVRSAVKESLPNADLLVPDYPAGIFANTNPSRVAENLVQHIEDAVTQRTNRLDY
;
A
#
# COMPACT_ATOMS: atom_id res chain seq x y z
N MET A 1 11.58 -12.25 -17.66
CA MET A 1 11.70 -10.78 -17.53
C MET A 1 11.41 -10.42 -16.08
N PRO A 2 12.22 -9.60 -15.39
CA PRO A 2 11.85 -9.13 -14.06
C PRO A 2 10.50 -8.40 -14.14
N LYS A 3 9.55 -8.73 -13.25
CA LYS A 3 8.31 -7.95 -13.10
C LYS A 3 8.75 -6.52 -12.80
N LYS A 4 8.57 -5.60 -13.75
CA LYS A 4 8.90 -4.19 -13.55
C LYS A 4 7.90 -3.66 -12.52
N THR A 5 8.34 -3.44 -11.28
CA THR A 5 7.50 -2.87 -10.22
C THR A 5 7.07 -1.47 -10.68
N LEU A 6 5.75 -1.27 -10.77
CA LEU A 6 5.16 -0.01 -11.25
C LEU A 6 4.90 0.95 -10.09
N LEU A 7 4.62 0.39 -8.92
CA LEU A 7 4.49 1.09 -7.66
C LEU A 7 5.82 1.11 -6.91
N THR A 8 5.99 2.11 -6.07
CA THR A 8 7.08 2.16 -5.09
C THR A 8 6.52 2.25 -3.68
N ASN A 9 7.36 2.13 -2.65
CA ASN A 9 6.93 2.16 -1.25
C ASN A 9 5.83 1.11 -0.91
N THR A 10 5.96 -0.09 -1.48
CA THR A 10 4.95 -1.15 -1.41
C THR A 10 5.14 -2.08 -0.20
N THR A 11 5.97 -1.69 0.77
CA THR A 11 6.18 -2.47 1.99
C THR A 11 5.01 -2.23 2.94
N CYS A 12 4.42 -3.31 3.44
CA CYS A 12 3.38 -3.24 4.46
C CYS A 12 4.02 -2.90 5.81
N GLU A 13 3.50 -1.90 6.49
CA GLU A 13 3.79 -1.62 7.89
C GLU A 13 2.92 -2.54 8.75
N GLU A 14 3.58 -3.48 9.40
CA GLU A 14 2.94 -4.45 10.28
C GLU A 14 2.64 -3.85 11.65
N ASN A 15 1.39 -3.91 12.11
CA ASN A 15 1.01 -3.44 13.43
C ASN A 15 0.15 -4.47 14.16
N GLY A 16 0.51 -4.75 15.42
CA GLY A 16 -0.30 -5.53 16.36
C GLY A 16 -0.83 -6.86 15.83
N SER A 17 -1.96 -7.29 16.41
CA SER A 17 -2.60 -8.59 16.14
C SER A 17 -3.99 -8.47 15.50
N SER A 18 -4.37 -7.32 14.94
CA SER A 18 -5.68 -7.17 14.27
C SER A 18 -5.78 -8.09 13.04
N SER A 19 -6.96 -8.18 12.44
CA SER A 19 -7.23 -8.78 11.12
C SER A 19 -7.41 -7.75 9.98
N GLN A 20 -7.33 -6.45 10.29
CA GLN A 20 -7.54 -5.34 9.34
C GLN A 20 -6.27 -4.83 8.66
N LEU A 21 -6.30 -4.71 7.33
CA LEU A 21 -5.32 -4.00 6.50
C LEU A 21 -5.96 -2.72 5.99
N VAL A 22 -5.30 -1.59 6.18
CA VAL A 22 -5.71 -0.30 5.60
C VAL A 22 -4.76 0.07 4.47
N VAL A 23 -5.33 0.34 3.29
CA VAL A 23 -4.59 0.75 2.10
C VAL A 23 -4.86 2.23 1.85
N LEU A 24 -3.82 3.06 1.89
CA LEU A 24 -3.92 4.50 1.67
C LEU A 24 -3.34 4.87 0.31
N LEU A 25 -4.15 5.53 -0.51
CA LEU A 25 -3.81 5.90 -1.88
C LEU A 25 -3.79 7.41 -2.01
N HIS A 26 -2.73 7.96 -2.60
CA HIS A 26 -2.64 9.37 -2.92
C HIS A 26 -3.17 9.66 -4.34
N ALA A 27 -3.60 10.89 -4.56
CA ALA A 27 -4.10 11.33 -5.87
C ALA A 27 -2.96 11.58 -6.88
N TYR A 28 -3.32 11.79 -8.15
CA TYR A 28 -2.39 12.10 -9.23
C TYR A 28 -1.54 13.33 -8.88
N THR A 29 -0.25 13.31 -9.24
CA THR A 29 0.80 14.31 -8.90
C THR A 29 1.20 14.43 -7.43
N HIS A 30 0.56 13.67 -6.53
CA HIS A 30 0.94 13.61 -5.13
C HIS A 30 1.87 12.43 -4.80
N THR A 31 2.32 12.35 -3.56
CA THR A 31 3.09 11.24 -2.99
C THR A 31 2.48 10.75 -1.67
N SER A 32 2.89 9.57 -1.22
CA SER A 32 2.54 8.96 0.07
C SER A 32 2.85 9.88 1.26
N GLN A 33 3.94 10.64 1.21
CA GLN A 33 4.33 11.60 2.25
C GLN A 33 3.28 12.72 2.45
N GLN A 34 2.56 13.10 1.39
CA GLN A 34 1.58 14.19 1.48
C GLN A 34 0.26 13.77 2.15
N ILE A 35 0.09 12.48 2.44
CA ILE A 35 -1.06 11.96 3.19
C ILE A 35 -0.66 11.45 4.59
N ASP A 36 0.50 11.87 5.12
CA ASP A 36 0.99 11.44 6.43
C ASP A 36 0.04 11.82 7.60
N GLU A 37 -0.71 12.92 7.47
CA GLU A 37 -1.74 13.28 8.45
C GLU A 37 -2.88 12.25 8.47
N VAL A 38 -3.31 11.77 7.29
CA VAL A 38 -4.32 10.71 7.17
C VAL A 38 -3.78 9.40 7.74
N ARG A 39 -2.52 9.06 7.43
CA ARG A 39 -1.84 7.89 8.00
C ARG A 39 -1.79 7.97 9.53
N SER A 40 -1.52 9.14 10.09
CA SER A 40 -1.51 9.36 11.55
C SER A 40 -2.90 9.17 12.15
N ALA A 41 -3.95 9.73 11.53
CA ALA A 41 -5.32 9.55 11.98
C ALA A 41 -5.78 8.08 11.94
N VAL A 42 -5.34 7.33 10.92
CA VAL A 42 -5.60 5.87 10.85
C VAL A 42 -4.87 5.14 11.97
N LYS A 43 -3.60 5.45 12.24
CA LYS A 43 -2.86 4.84 13.36
C LYS A 43 -3.50 5.12 14.72
N GLU A 44 -4.10 6.29 14.90
CA GLU A 44 -4.83 6.64 16.11
C GLU A 44 -6.16 5.87 16.22
N SER A 45 -6.91 5.79 15.12
CA SER A 45 -8.25 5.19 15.10
C SER A 45 -8.24 3.66 15.04
N LEU A 46 -7.22 3.10 14.38
CA LEU A 46 -7.04 1.67 14.12
C LEU A 46 -5.60 1.26 14.48
N PRO A 47 -5.21 1.32 15.77
CA PRO A 47 -3.81 1.18 16.20
C PRO A 47 -3.18 -0.18 15.91
N ASN A 48 -4.00 -1.21 15.67
CA ASN A 48 -3.54 -2.56 15.35
C ASN A 48 -3.70 -2.91 13.87
N ALA A 49 -4.12 -1.98 13.01
CA ALA A 49 -4.26 -2.26 11.58
C ALA A 49 -2.90 -2.20 10.89
N ASP A 50 -2.63 -3.18 10.02
CA ASP A 50 -1.49 -3.10 9.12
C ASP A 50 -1.76 -1.98 8.09
N LEU A 51 -0.69 -1.34 7.61
CA LEU A 51 -0.80 -0.20 6.69
C LEU A 51 0.02 -0.43 5.43
N LEU A 52 -0.63 -0.23 4.28
CA LEU A 52 0.04 -0.22 2.98
C LEU A 52 -0.18 1.15 2.32
N VAL A 53 0.90 1.87 2.04
CA VAL A 53 0.86 3.23 1.51
C VAL A 53 1.75 3.33 0.26
N PRO A 54 1.33 2.73 -0.87
CA PRO A 54 2.15 2.67 -2.07
C PRO A 54 2.20 4.04 -2.76
N ASP A 55 3.33 4.30 -3.38
CA ASP A 55 3.54 5.44 -4.26
C ASP A 55 3.25 5.06 -5.71
N TYR A 56 2.26 5.72 -6.32
CA TYR A 56 1.98 5.62 -7.73
C TYR A 56 3.11 6.23 -8.56
N PRO A 57 3.31 5.76 -9.80
CA PRO A 57 4.26 6.39 -10.72
C PRO A 57 3.82 7.85 -11.00
N ALA A 58 4.48 8.80 -10.34
CA ALA A 58 4.21 10.22 -10.48
C ALA A 58 4.98 10.82 -11.68
N GLY A 59 4.30 11.64 -12.49
CA GLY A 59 4.93 12.41 -13.57
C GLY A 59 3.97 12.75 -14.72
N ILE A 60 4.17 13.94 -15.31
CA ILE A 60 3.41 14.47 -16.47
C ILE A 60 3.55 13.56 -17.72
N PHE A 61 4.56 12.67 -17.74
CA PHE A 61 4.84 11.74 -18.83
C PHE A 61 4.58 10.27 -18.50
N ALA A 62 3.84 9.97 -17.42
CA ALA A 62 3.49 8.60 -17.08
C ALA A 62 2.45 8.04 -18.08
N ASN A 63 2.89 7.60 -19.27
CA ASN A 63 2.12 6.80 -20.21
C ASN A 63 1.97 5.34 -19.72
N THR A 64 1.73 5.18 -18.42
CA THR A 64 1.64 3.87 -17.78
C THR A 64 0.19 3.41 -17.87
N ASN A 65 -0.01 2.18 -18.35
CA ASN A 65 -1.35 1.61 -18.47
C ASN A 65 -1.99 1.48 -17.06
N PRO A 66 -3.13 2.13 -16.79
CA PRO A 66 -3.77 2.11 -15.47
C PRO A 66 -4.20 0.72 -15.03
N SER A 67 -4.57 -0.18 -15.95
CA SER A 67 -4.90 -1.57 -15.64
C SER A 67 -3.70 -2.31 -15.06
N ARG A 68 -2.50 -2.08 -15.61
CA ARG A 68 -1.26 -2.71 -15.07
C ARG A 68 -0.89 -2.17 -13.69
N VAL A 69 -1.15 -0.88 -13.45
CA VAL A 69 -0.94 -0.28 -12.14
C VAL A 69 -1.90 -0.89 -11.11
N ALA A 70 -3.17 -1.06 -11.48
CA ALA A 70 -4.16 -1.71 -10.63
C ALA A 70 -3.81 -3.18 -10.34
N GLU A 71 -3.41 -3.94 -11.36
CA GLU A 71 -2.92 -5.32 -11.19
C GLU A 71 -1.73 -5.40 -10.23
N ASN A 72 -0.78 -4.46 -10.35
CA ASN A 72 0.35 -4.41 -9.44
C ASN A 72 -0.06 -4.05 -8.00
N LEU A 73 -1.02 -3.14 -7.82
CA LEU A 73 -1.59 -2.82 -6.51
C LEU A 73 -2.26 -4.04 -5.87
N VAL A 74 -3.10 -4.76 -6.63
CA VAL A 74 -3.78 -5.97 -6.16
C VAL A 74 -2.77 -7.00 -5.68
N GLN A 75 -1.70 -7.24 -6.45
CA GLN A 75 -0.64 -8.15 -6.03
C GLN A 75 -0.03 -7.76 -4.67
N HIS A 76 0.24 -6.46 -4.44
CA HIS A 76 0.81 -6.02 -3.16
C HIS A 76 -0.17 -6.12 -1.99
N ILE A 77 -1.47 -5.97 -2.25
CA ILE A 77 -2.51 -6.23 -1.24
C ILE A 77 -2.56 -7.72 -0.90
N GLU A 78 -2.54 -8.60 -1.91
CA GLU A 78 -2.51 -10.06 -1.71
C GLU A 78 -1.28 -10.51 -0.93
N ASP A 79 -0.10 -9.96 -1.26
CA ASP A 79 1.15 -10.24 -0.56
C ASP A 79 1.06 -9.81 0.91
N ALA A 80 0.54 -8.61 1.19
CA ALA A 80 0.36 -8.09 2.55
C ALA A 80 -0.64 -8.92 3.36
N VAL A 81 -1.76 -9.33 2.75
CA VAL A 81 -2.74 -10.21 3.39
C VAL A 81 -2.14 -11.58 3.68
N THR A 82 -1.36 -12.14 2.76
CA THR A 82 -0.72 -13.45 2.94
C THR A 82 0.29 -13.42 4.08
N GLN A 83 1.15 -12.40 4.12
CA GLN A 83 2.11 -12.20 5.21
C GLN A 83 1.42 -12.12 6.57
N ARG A 84 0.29 -11.41 6.62
CA ARG A 84 -0.51 -11.29 7.84
C ARG A 84 -1.14 -12.62 8.26
N THR A 85 -1.79 -13.35 7.35
CA THR A 85 -2.40 -14.65 7.67
C THR A 85 -1.37 -15.58 8.29
N ASN A 86 -0.18 -15.65 7.68
CA ASN A 86 0.93 -16.44 8.20
C ASN A 86 1.40 -15.99 9.60
N ARG A 87 1.17 -14.74 10.01
CA ARG A 87 1.50 -14.23 11.36
C ARG A 87 0.45 -14.60 12.41
N LEU A 88 -0.83 -14.67 12.02
CA LEU A 88 -1.93 -14.97 12.94
C LEU A 88 -2.10 -16.47 13.23
N ASP A 89 -1.54 -17.33 12.39
CA ASP A 89 -1.59 -18.79 12.55
C ASP A 89 -0.54 -19.36 13.53
N TYR A 90 0.26 -18.50 14.20
CA TYR A 90 1.24 -18.86 15.25
C TYR A 90 0.88 -18.21 16.59
#